data_AF-A0A8S4SLH5-F1
#
_entry.id   AF-A0A8S4SLH5-F1
#
_cell.length_a   1.000
_cell.length_b   1.000
_cell.length_c   1.000
_cell.angle_alpha   90.00
_cell.angle_beta   90.00
_cell.angle_gamma   90.00
#
_symmetry.space_group_name_H-M   'P 1'
#
loop_
_entity.id
_entity.type
_entity.pdbx_description
1 polymer ?
#
loop_
_entity_poly.entity_id
_entity_poly.type
_entity_poly.pdbx_seq_one_letter_code
_entity_poly.pdbx_strand_id
1 'polypeptide(L)'
;MWTDPPVVCQWQEPRNLWTSNYINDYKFNEDKLTVQFRTGVLWPIGIATLRYGNMPYQGWDMKPDPEGKGVIITVTGVCITVTWLCIGNKVQLKWIANATTSALKEHFNKPYNVKRMVQLYSLKIMREAACDFFPDFDAHNQIEATCPKEWVMERHNYHAMAFLSRAYNFQWSRWNVGAGNRSIVMQIREAVDKQREAKFQLLQVTPQRATILKCMELSQEFSAEPIVGLQFYPDLFTLNMSYGSVDARRTSFNMKYRLVETVFDLLQELKVCSYS
;
A
#
# COMPACT_ATOMS: atom_id res chain seq x y z
N MET A 1 7.14 12.08 10.99
CA MET A 1 7.44 10.95 11.87
C MET A 1 8.66 10.30 11.30
N TRP A 2 9.79 10.51 11.96
CA TRP A 2 11.03 9.90 11.55
C TRP A 2 11.07 8.55 12.26
N THR A 3 11.05 7.46 11.50
CA THR A 3 11.16 6.11 12.08
C THR A 3 12.53 5.93 12.72
N ASP A 4 13.54 6.57 12.11
CA ASP A 4 14.91 6.66 12.61
C ASP A 4 15.35 8.13 12.71
N PRO A 5 16.15 8.49 13.71
CA PRO A 5 16.61 9.86 13.88
C PRO A 5 17.45 10.32 12.67
N PRO A 6 17.38 11.63 12.32
CA PRO A 6 18.16 12.18 11.22
C PRO A 6 19.64 11.89 11.32
N VAL A 7 20.28 11.40 10.27
CA VAL A 7 21.73 11.25 10.26
C VAL A 7 22.36 12.53 9.73
N VAL A 8 23.22 13.17 10.54
CA VAL A 8 24.05 14.27 10.05
C VAL A 8 25.20 13.68 9.26
N CYS A 9 25.37 14.15 8.02
CA CYS A 9 26.43 13.72 7.13
C CYS A 9 27.21 14.92 6.59
N GLN A 10 28.44 14.68 6.17
CA GLN A 10 29.32 15.66 5.56
C GLN A 10 29.77 15.15 4.19
N TRP A 11 29.85 16.05 3.22
CA TRP A 11 30.34 15.74 1.88
C TRP A 11 31.87 15.75 1.84
N GLN A 12 32.45 14.60 1.50
CA GLN A 12 33.89 14.46 1.30
C GLN A 12 34.22 14.58 -0.20
N GLU A 13 34.59 15.78 -0.63
CA GLU A 13 34.88 16.10 -2.04
C GLU A 13 35.97 15.19 -2.68
N PRO A 14 37.12 14.89 -2.03
CA PRO A 14 38.14 14.05 -2.66
C PRO A 14 37.69 12.62 -2.96
N ARG A 15 36.64 12.13 -2.28
CA ARG A 15 36.13 10.77 -2.40
C ARG A 15 34.73 10.69 -3.02
N ASN A 16 34.11 11.85 -3.30
CA ASN A 16 32.74 11.97 -3.79
C ASN A 16 31.73 11.14 -2.99
N LEU A 17 31.77 11.21 -1.66
CA LEU A 17 30.86 10.45 -0.79
C LEU A 17 30.37 11.28 0.40
N TRP A 18 29.19 10.90 0.90
CA TRP A 18 28.67 11.37 2.18
C TRP A 18 29.21 10.50 3.31
N THR A 19 29.69 11.12 4.38
CA THR A 19 30.22 10.43 5.57
C THR A 19 29.67 11.03 6.86
N SER A 20 29.45 10.21 7.87
CA SER A 20 29.17 10.64 9.25
C SER A 20 30.45 10.77 10.09
N ASN A 21 31.63 10.55 9.48
CA ASN A 21 32.91 10.72 10.16
C ASN A 21 33.08 12.18 10.63
N TYR A 22 33.77 12.36 11.75
CA TYR A 22 34.02 13.67 12.39
C TYR A 22 32.78 14.38 12.96
N ILE A 23 31.59 13.77 12.88
CA ILE A 23 30.41 14.19 13.66
C ILE A 23 30.51 13.58 15.07
N ASN A 24 30.58 14.45 16.07
CA ASN A 24 30.68 14.10 17.48
C ASN A 24 29.49 14.67 18.27
N ASP A 25 29.22 14.12 19.45
CA ASP A 25 28.19 14.62 20.37
C ASP A 25 26.79 14.78 19.72
N TYR A 26 26.42 13.89 18.81
CA TYR A 26 25.11 13.95 18.13
C TYR A 26 23.96 13.76 19.13
N LYS A 27 23.01 14.70 19.10
CA LYS A 27 21.78 14.68 19.88
C LYS A 27 20.61 15.13 19.01
N PHE A 28 19.55 14.34 19.01
CA PHE A 28 18.28 14.70 18.38
C PHE A 28 17.20 14.90 19.44
N ASN A 29 16.55 16.06 19.40
CA ASN A 29 15.38 16.36 20.22
C ASN A 29 14.15 16.32 19.31
N GLU A 30 13.35 15.27 19.45
CA GLU A 30 12.16 15.04 18.62
C GLU A 30 11.07 16.10 18.89
N ASP A 31 10.83 16.45 20.15
CA ASP A 31 9.79 17.42 20.54
C ASP A 31 10.02 18.81 19.93
N LYS A 32 11.28 19.24 19.89
CA LYS A 32 11.69 20.55 19.35
C LYS A 32 12.10 20.48 17.88
N LEU A 33 12.15 19.28 17.29
CA LEU A 33 12.70 19.02 15.96
C LEU A 33 14.09 19.67 15.77
N THR A 34 14.96 19.56 16.78
CA THR A 34 16.31 20.14 16.75
C THR A 34 17.38 19.06 16.76
N VAL A 35 18.37 19.22 15.87
CA VAL A 35 19.57 18.38 15.80
C VAL A 35 20.74 19.20 16.31
N GLN A 36 21.49 18.65 17.27
CA GLN A 36 22.71 19.24 17.81
C GLN A 36 23.86 18.28 17.58
N PHE A 37 24.98 18.78 17.09
CA PHE A 37 26.18 18.00 16.90
C PHE A 37 27.40 18.92 16.94
N ARG A 38 28.57 18.35 17.18
CA ARG A 38 29.87 19.01 17.00
C ARG A 38 30.55 18.40 15.80
N THR A 39 31.29 19.19 15.05
CA THR A 39 32.08 18.67 13.94
C THR A 39 33.55 19.01 14.12
N GLY A 40 34.42 18.03 13.83
CA GLY A 40 35.87 18.22 13.83
C GLY A 40 36.38 18.91 12.56
N VAL A 41 35.59 18.91 11.48
CA VAL A 41 35.98 19.47 10.18
C VAL A 41 34.79 20.19 9.55
N LEU A 42 35.03 21.39 9.01
CA LEU A 42 33.99 22.16 8.33
C LEU A 42 33.91 21.79 6.84
N TRP A 43 33.14 20.76 6.53
CA TRP A 43 32.75 20.36 5.18
C TRP A 43 31.27 20.66 4.93
N PRO A 44 30.77 20.64 3.67
CA PRO A 44 29.35 20.78 3.39
C PRO A 44 28.55 19.75 4.19
N ILE A 45 27.59 20.23 4.97
CA ILE A 45 26.80 19.40 5.90
C ILE A 45 25.43 19.14 5.29
N GLY A 46 25.00 17.88 5.35
CA GLY A 46 23.67 17.43 4.97
C GLY A 46 22.98 16.71 6.13
N ILE A 47 21.67 16.53 5.98
CA ILE A 47 20.86 15.68 6.84
C ILE A 47 20.27 14.58 5.96
N ALA A 48 20.59 13.33 6.28
CA ALA A 48 20.05 12.16 5.63
C ALA A 48 18.93 11.54 6.47
N THR A 49 17.92 11.01 5.79
CA THR A 49 16.79 10.31 6.40
C THR A 49 16.39 9.13 5.55
N LEU A 50 15.84 8.08 6.16
CA LEU A 50 15.32 6.94 5.44
C LEU A 50 13.98 7.31 4.82
N ARG A 51 13.94 7.34 3.49
CA ARG A 51 12.74 7.74 2.75
C ARG A 51 11.61 6.73 2.88
N TYR A 52 11.92 5.44 2.75
CA TYR A 52 10.93 4.35 2.70
C TYR A 52 10.78 3.62 4.04
N GLY A 53 10.79 4.34 5.17
CA GLY A 53 10.72 3.73 6.51
C GLY A 53 9.44 2.94 6.81
N ASN A 54 8.37 3.10 6.03
CA ASN A 54 7.12 2.34 6.16
C ASN A 54 6.98 1.20 5.14
N MET A 55 7.99 0.95 4.31
CA MET A 55 8.01 -0.14 3.34
C MET A 55 9.11 -1.16 3.70
N PRO A 56 8.91 -2.46 3.42
CA PRO A 56 7.72 -3.08 2.85
C PRO A 56 6.48 -2.94 3.76
N TYR A 57 5.30 -2.95 3.16
CA TYR A 57 4.03 -2.94 3.89
C TYR A 57 3.90 -4.24 4.68
N GLN A 58 3.54 -4.12 5.96
CA GLN A 58 3.25 -5.26 6.83
C GLN A 58 1.85 -5.82 6.62
N GLY A 59 0.98 -5.05 5.97
CA GLY A 59 -0.34 -5.50 5.58
C GLY A 59 -1.15 -4.41 4.90
N TRP A 60 -2.24 -4.81 4.26
CA TRP A 60 -3.22 -3.90 3.69
C TRP A 60 -4.59 -4.58 3.62
N ASP A 61 -5.64 -3.78 3.65
CA ASP A 61 -7.04 -4.20 3.57
C ASP A 61 -7.81 -3.21 2.69
N MET A 62 -8.58 -3.72 1.76
CA MET A 62 -9.51 -2.96 0.94
C MET A 62 -10.90 -3.54 1.11
N LYS A 63 -11.85 -2.71 1.54
CA LYS A 63 -13.21 -3.15 1.81
C LYS A 63 -14.25 -2.10 1.44
N PRO A 64 -15.50 -2.51 1.20
CA PRO A 64 -16.60 -1.59 1.03
C PRO A 64 -16.80 -0.78 2.32
N ASP A 65 -17.05 0.52 2.18
CA ASP A 65 -17.53 1.33 3.30
C ASP A 65 -18.91 0.78 3.77
N PRO A 66 -19.05 0.38 5.06
CA PRO A 66 -20.29 -0.20 5.58
C PRO A 66 -21.40 0.85 5.74
N GLU A 67 -21.04 2.12 5.96
CA GLU A 67 -21.98 3.23 6.20
C GLU A 67 -22.25 4.04 4.93
N GLY A 68 -21.35 3.98 3.96
CA GLY A 68 -21.40 4.79 2.74
C GLY A 68 -21.34 4.00 1.44
N LYS A 69 -21.22 4.74 0.33
CA LYS A 69 -21.02 4.21 -1.04
C LYS A 69 -19.55 4.25 -1.47
N GLY A 70 -18.63 4.37 -0.51
CA GLY A 70 -17.19 4.47 -0.76
C GLY A 70 -16.44 3.16 -0.63
N VAL A 71 -15.13 3.21 -0.74
CA VAL A 71 -14.22 2.08 -0.52
C VAL A 71 -13.15 2.53 0.45
N ILE A 72 -12.96 1.76 1.51
CA ILE A 72 -11.94 2.00 2.52
C ILE A 72 -10.70 1.20 2.12
N ILE A 73 -9.56 1.88 2.01
CA ILE A 73 -8.25 1.26 1.79
C ILE A 73 -7.41 1.58 3.01
N THR A 74 -6.88 0.55 3.67
CA THR A 74 -5.97 0.67 4.79
C THR A 74 -4.65 0.01 4.43
N VAL A 75 -3.54 0.72 4.63
CA VAL A 75 -2.19 0.18 4.45
C VAL A 75 -1.44 0.34 5.77
N THR A 76 -0.87 -0.76 6.23
CA THR A 76 -0.05 -0.84 7.43
C THR A 76 1.39 -0.97 7.00
N GLY A 77 2.18 0.08 7.26
CA GLY A 77 3.63 0.03 7.18
C GLY A 77 4.25 -0.41 8.50
N VAL A 78 5.58 -0.28 8.60
CA VAL A 78 6.33 -0.69 9.80
C VAL A 78 5.96 0.12 11.04
N CYS A 79 5.81 1.44 10.91
CA CYS A 79 5.56 2.31 12.07
C CYS A 79 4.13 2.85 12.12
N ILE A 80 3.48 3.00 10.96
CA ILE A 80 2.22 3.72 10.81
C ILE A 80 1.23 2.89 10.01
N THR A 81 -0.04 2.98 10.38
CA THR A 81 -1.15 2.53 9.53
C THR A 81 -1.94 3.73 9.04
N VAL A 82 -2.19 3.79 7.74
CA VAL A 82 -2.96 4.86 7.11
C VAL A 82 -4.23 4.30 6.48
N THR A 83 -5.35 4.96 6.74
CA THR A 83 -6.65 4.62 6.18
C THR A 83 -7.17 5.76 5.30
N TRP A 84 -7.48 5.43 4.06
CA TRP A 84 -8.13 6.31 3.09
C TRP A 84 -9.55 5.85 2.80
N LEU A 85 -10.43 6.82 2.53
CA LEU A 85 -11.77 6.58 2.01
C LEU A 85 -11.89 7.16 0.60
N CYS A 86 -12.16 6.31 -0.38
CA CYS A 86 -12.46 6.67 -1.76
C CYS A 86 -13.97 6.84 -1.94
N ILE A 87 -14.43 8.01 -2.38
CA ILE A 87 -15.84 8.27 -2.70
C ILE A 87 -15.92 9.09 -4.01
N GLY A 88 -16.63 8.55 -5.00
CA GLY A 88 -16.81 9.25 -6.27
C GLY A 88 -15.46 9.49 -6.94
N ASN A 89 -15.08 10.76 -7.14
CA ASN A 89 -13.79 11.17 -7.72
C ASN A 89 -12.82 11.74 -6.67
N LYS A 90 -13.00 11.37 -5.40
CA LYS A 90 -12.30 11.95 -4.26
C LYS A 90 -11.77 10.87 -3.34
N VAL A 91 -10.63 11.16 -2.72
CA VAL A 91 -10.05 10.39 -1.64
C VAL A 91 -9.87 11.29 -0.44
N GLN A 92 -10.18 10.74 0.74
CA GLN A 92 -10.05 11.41 2.02
C GLN A 92 -9.11 10.58 2.89
N LEU A 93 -8.14 11.24 3.51
CA LEU A 93 -7.40 10.66 4.62
C LEU A 93 -8.35 10.56 5.82
N LYS A 94 -8.70 9.35 6.24
CA LYS A 94 -9.65 9.11 7.34
C LYS A 94 -8.97 9.07 8.69
N TRP A 95 -7.92 8.27 8.76
CA TRP A 95 -7.26 7.97 10.01
C TRP A 95 -5.80 7.62 9.76
N ILE A 96 -4.97 7.97 10.74
CA ILE A 96 -3.59 7.50 10.82
C ILE A 96 -3.40 6.98 12.24
N ALA A 97 -3.12 5.69 12.36
CA ALA A 97 -2.78 5.07 13.63
C ALA A 97 -1.28 5.23 13.90
N ASN A 98 -0.91 5.33 15.17
CA ASN A 98 0.48 5.39 15.65
C ASN A 98 1.29 6.59 15.13
N ALA A 99 0.65 7.65 14.63
CA ALA A 99 1.34 8.89 14.31
C ALA A 99 1.51 9.79 15.55
N THR A 100 2.75 10.15 15.85
CA THR A 100 3.13 11.11 16.91
C THR A 100 2.96 12.57 16.49
N THR A 101 2.91 12.85 15.18
CA THR A 101 2.87 14.22 14.66
C THR A 101 1.44 14.76 14.48
N SER A 102 1.25 16.05 14.77
CA SER A 102 0.02 16.78 14.44
C SER A 102 -0.04 17.28 12.98
N ALA A 103 1.04 17.16 12.20
CA ALA A 103 1.16 17.75 10.86
C ALA A 103 0.06 17.29 9.89
N LEU A 104 -0.44 16.07 10.07
CA LEU A 104 -1.48 15.48 9.22
C LEU A 104 -2.90 15.69 9.75
N LYS A 105 -3.07 16.30 10.95
CA LYS A 105 -4.39 16.49 11.56
C LYS A 105 -5.30 17.40 10.73
N GLU A 106 -4.73 18.46 10.17
CA GLU A 106 -5.48 19.39 9.33
C GLU A 106 -5.96 18.77 8.03
N HIS A 107 -5.39 17.64 7.65
CA HIS A 107 -5.65 16.94 6.39
C HIS A 107 -6.72 15.85 6.52
N PHE A 108 -7.16 15.52 7.74
CA PHE A 108 -8.21 14.53 7.98
C PHE A 108 -9.56 14.95 7.38
N ASN A 109 -10.25 13.98 6.77
CA ASN A 109 -11.56 14.13 6.14
C ASN A 109 -11.67 15.18 5.01
N LYS A 110 -10.59 15.91 4.70
CA LYS A 110 -10.57 16.83 3.56
C LYS A 110 -10.62 16.03 2.25
N PRO A 111 -11.55 16.35 1.33
CA PRO A 111 -11.65 15.66 0.05
C PRO A 111 -10.63 16.17 -0.95
N TYR A 112 -9.80 15.27 -1.49
CA TYR A 112 -8.86 15.56 -2.56
C TYR A 112 -9.17 14.71 -3.78
N ASN A 113 -8.99 15.23 -4.99
CA ASN A 113 -8.98 14.39 -6.20
C ASN A 113 -7.74 13.48 -6.16
N VAL A 114 -7.74 12.27 -6.71
CA VAL A 114 -6.60 11.33 -6.60
C VAL A 114 -5.31 11.96 -7.11
N LYS A 115 -5.29 12.52 -8.32
CA LYS A 115 -4.10 13.20 -8.85
C LYS A 115 -3.59 14.28 -7.91
N ARG A 116 -4.51 15.07 -7.35
CA ARG A 116 -4.19 16.14 -6.40
C ARG A 116 -3.77 15.56 -5.05
N MET A 117 -4.34 14.44 -4.62
CA MET A 117 -4.02 13.76 -3.38
C MET A 117 -2.64 13.14 -3.48
N VAL A 118 -2.36 12.34 -4.50
CA VAL A 118 -1.04 11.79 -4.79
C VAL A 118 -0.06 12.94 -4.90
N GLN A 119 -0.28 13.92 -5.77
CA GLN A 119 0.68 15.00 -5.97
C GLN A 119 0.88 15.91 -4.73
N LEU A 120 -0.15 16.21 -3.93
CA LEU A 120 0.03 17.00 -2.70
C LEU A 120 0.49 16.16 -1.50
N TYR A 121 0.03 14.91 -1.37
CA TYR A 121 0.41 14.03 -0.26
C TYR A 121 1.74 13.34 -0.51
N SER A 122 1.92 12.65 -1.64
CA SER A 122 3.17 11.91 -1.94
C SER A 122 4.39 12.79 -2.09
N LEU A 123 4.27 14.04 -2.58
CA LEU A 123 5.43 14.93 -2.79
C LEU A 123 5.63 15.96 -1.68
N LYS A 124 4.57 16.40 -1.01
CA LYS A 124 4.66 17.55 -0.10
C LYS A 124 4.22 17.20 1.31
N ILE A 125 2.95 16.89 1.54
CA ILE A 125 2.38 16.76 2.90
C ILE A 125 2.89 15.50 3.62
N MET A 126 2.93 14.34 2.96
CA MET A 126 3.44 13.12 3.60
C MET A 126 4.97 13.11 3.69
N ARG A 127 5.69 13.71 2.73
CA ARG A 127 7.14 13.87 2.84
C ARG A 127 7.52 14.85 3.95
N GLU A 128 6.83 15.98 4.07
CA GLU A 128 6.99 16.93 5.17
C GLU A 128 6.66 16.27 6.52
N ALA A 129 5.66 15.38 6.53
CA ALA A 129 5.33 14.57 7.70
C ALA A 129 6.17 13.30 7.85
N ALA A 130 7.17 13.03 7.00
CA ALA A 130 7.98 11.81 6.95
C ALA A 130 7.19 10.49 7.00
N CYS A 131 5.99 10.47 6.41
CA CYS A 131 5.10 9.30 6.33
C CYS A 131 4.92 8.86 4.88
N ASP A 132 5.99 8.49 4.17
CA ASP A 132 5.90 8.13 2.75
C ASP A 132 5.33 6.71 2.57
N PHE A 133 4.24 6.61 1.80
CA PHE A 133 3.57 5.37 1.40
C PHE A 133 3.48 5.26 -0.14
N PHE A 134 4.21 6.09 -0.88
CA PHE A 134 4.12 6.15 -2.34
C PHE A 134 5.49 5.87 -2.94
N PRO A 135 5.78 4.61 -3.31
CA PRO A 135 7.08 4.24 -3.86
C PRO A 135 7.30 4.85 -5.24
N ASP A 136 8.47 5.47 -5.45
CA ASP A 136 8.91 5.87 -6.79
C ASP A 136 9.14 4.63 -7.69
N PHE A 137 9.35 4.86 -8.98
CA PHE A 137 9.57 3.80 -9.95
C PHE A 137 10.77 2.89 -9.60
N ASP A 138 11.84 3.48 -9.07
CA ASP A 138 13.09 2.82 -8.70
C ASP A 138 13.19 2.44 -7.21
N ALA A 139 12.11 2.61 -6.43
CA ALA A 139 12.10 2.33 -4.99
C ALA A 139 12.45 0.87 -4.67
N HIS A 140 12.19 -0.06 -5.59
CA HIS A 140 12.58 -1.47 -5.48
C HIS A 140 14.09 -1.69 -5.30
N ASN A 141 14.95 -0.74 -5.71
CA ASN A 141 16.39 -0.83 -5.50
C ASN A 141 16.83 -0.46 -4.07
N GLN A 142 15.94 0.18 -3.31
CA GLN A 142 16.24 0.72 -1.98
C GLN A 142 15.52 -0.05 -0.86
N ILE A 143 14.53 -0.87 -1.20
CA ILE A 143 13.69 -1.59 -0.22
C ILE A 143 13.97 -3.08 -0.34
N GLU A 144 14.59 -3.64 0.68
CA GLU A 144 14.82 -5.08 0.81
C GLU A 144 13.51 -5.85 1.08
N ALA A 145 13.51 -7.15 0.80
CA ALA A 145 12.36 -8.04 1.02
C ALA A 145 11.07 -7.67 0.26
N THR A 146 11.19 -7.01 -0.89
CA THR A 146 10.08 -6.75 -1.81
C THR A 146 10.19 -7.61 -3.07
N CYS A 147 9.06 -7.82 -3.76
CA CYS A 147 9.04 -8.52 -5.03
C CYS A 147 8.19 -7.73 -6.03
N PRO A 148 8.81 -6.79 -6.79
CA PRO A 148 8.11 -6.01 -7.80
C PRO A 148 7.37 -6.92 -8.77
N LYS A 149 6.07 -6.71 -8.88
CA LYS A 149 5.21 -7.53 -9.75
C LYS A 149 5.30 -7.05 -11.19
N GLU A 150 4.99 -7.94 -12.11
CA GLU A 150 4.90 -7.58 -13.52
C GLU A 150 3.85 -6.47 -13.72
N TRP A 151 4.30 -5.32 -14.21
CA TRP A 151 3.50 -4.10 -14.34
C TRP A 151 2.13 -4.31 -15.00
N VAL A 152 2.07 -5.05 -16.10
CA VAL A 152 0.83 -5.27 -16.86
C VAL A 152 -0.19 -6.08 -16.03
N MET A 153 0.29 -7.14 -15.38
CA MET A 153 -0.53 -7.99 -14.52
C MET A 153 -1.01 -7.22 -13.30
N GLU A 154 -0.11 -6.50 -12.63
CA GLU A 154 -0.44 -5.73 -11.44
C GLU A 154 -1.48 -4.64 -11.75
N ARG A 155 -1.29 -3.90 -12.84
CA ARG A 155 -2.24 -2.88 -13.29
C ARG A 155 -3.62 -3.45 -13.65
N HIS A 156 -3.66 -4.56 -14.40
CA HIS A 156 -4.92 -5.23 -14.73
C HIS A 156 -5.64 -5.72 -13.47
N ASN A 157 -4.89 -6.32 -12.54
CA ASN A 157 -5.41 -6.79 -11.27
C ASN A 157 -5.99 -5.62 -10.44
N TYR A 158 -5.31 -4.47 -10.37
CA TYR A 158 -5.84 -3.28 -9.68
C TYR A 158 -7.13 -2.76 -10.32
N HIS A 159 -7.25 -2.77 -11.65
CA HIS A 159 -8.51 -2.40 -12.30
C HIS A 159 -9.64 -3.37 -11.92
N ALA A 160 -9.37 -4.68 -11.94
CA ALA A 160 -10.35 -5.69 -11.54
C ALA A 160 -10.73 -5.54 -10.05
N MET A 161 -9.75 -5.37 -9.17
CA MET A 161 -9.96 -5.10 -7.74
C MET A 161 -10.81 -3.83 -7.53
N ALA A 162 -10.51 -2.76 -8.25
CA ALA A 162 -11.25 -1.50 -8.16
C ALA A 162 -12.71 -1.67 -8.60
N PHE A 163 -12.97 -2.43 -9.65
CA PHE A 163 -14.32 -2.74 -10.11
C PHE A 163 -15.11 -3.57 -9.09
N LEU A 164 -14.44 -4.50 -8.41
CA LEU A 164 -15.04 -5.42 -7.42
C LEU A 164 -15.06 -4.88 -5.99
N SER A 165 -14.40 -3.75 -5.73
CA SER A 165 -14.13 -3.20 -4.38
C SER A 165 -15.37 -2.90 -3.52
N ARG A 166 -16.57 -2.82 -4.12
CA ARG A 166 -17.83 -2.67 -3.37
C ARG A 166 -18.51 -3.97 -3.02
N ALA A 167 -18.14 -5.06 -3.68
CA ALA A 167 -18.71 -6.40 -3.50
C ALA A 167 -17.77 -7.34 -2.72
N TYR A 168 -16.47 -7.02 -2.68
CA TYR A 168 -15.44 -7.88 -2.10
C TYR A 168 -14.56 -7.12 -1.12
N ASN A 169 -14.04 -7.85 -0.14
CA ASN A 169 -12.87 -7.45 0.63
C ASN A 169 -11.64 -8.14 0.06
N PHE A 170 -10.58 -7.37 -0.12
CA PHE A 170 -9.26 -7.87 -0.48
C PHE A 170 -8.29 -7.54 0.64
N GLN A 171 -7.44 -8.49 0.99
CA GLN A 171 -6.48 -8.31 2.07
C GLN A 171 -5.12 -8.88 1.66
N TRP A 172 -4.08 -8.31 2.25
CA TRP A 172 -2.70 -8.81 2.18
C TRP A 172 -2.59 -10.31 2.52
N SER A 173 -1.60 -10.96 1.90
CA SER A 173 -1.21 -12.33 2.20
C SER A 173 0.30 -12.43 2.37
N ARG A 174 0.75 -13.16 3.40
CA ARG A 174 2.17 -13.42 3.67
C ARG A 174 2.88 -14.18 2.55
N TRP A 175 2.11 -14.90 1.72
CA TRP A 175 2.65 -15.70 0.62
C TRP A 175 3.03 -14.86 -0.61
N ASN A 176 2.60 -13.60 -0.67
CA ASN A 176 2.78 -12.76 -1.86
C ASN A 176 4.25 -12.49 -2.19
N VAL A 177 5.08 -12.19 -1.19
CA VAL A 177 6.51 -11.93 -1.39
C VAL A 177 7.21 -13.16 -1.98
N GLY A 178 6.91 -14.35 -1.47
CA GLY A 178 7.48 -15.61 -1.93
C GLY A 178 6.95 -16.11 -3.28
N ALA A 179 5.82 -15.58 -3.76
CA ALA A 179 5.18 -16.02 -5.01
C ALA A 179 5.91 -15.58 -6.29
N GLY A 180 6.91 -14.68 -6.18
CA GLY A 180 7.67 -14.17 -7.31
C GLY A 180 6.97 -13.03 -8.07
N ASN A 181 7.60 -12.55 -9.15
CA ASN A 181 7.18 -11.34 -9.88
C ASN A 181 5.92 -11.53 -10.75
N ARG A 182 5.69 -12.74 -11.28
CA ARG A 182 4.57 -13.08 -12.18
C ARG A 182 3.38 -13.72 -11.45
N SER A 183 3.31 -13.55 -10.13
CA SER A 183 2.22 -14.07 -9.32
C SER A 183 1.91 -13.11 -8.19
N ILE A 184 0.64 -12.72 -8.09
CA ILE A 184 0.09 -11.97 -6.96
C ILE A 184 -0.71 -12.96 -6.12
N VAL A 185 -0.43 -13.02 -4.82
CA VAL A 185 -1.22 -13.80 -3.87
C VAL A 185 -1.88 -12.84 -2.90
N MET A 186 -3.19 -12.93 -2.76
CA MET A 186 -3.96 -12.08 -1.87
C MET A 186 -5.15 -12.84 -1.30
N GLN A 187 -5.68 -12.35 -0.18
CA GLN A 187 -6.91 -12.89 0.39
C GLN A 187 -8.12 -12.18 -0.22
N ILE A 188 -9.19 -12.93 -0.47
CA ILE A 188 -10.45 -12.43 -1.01
C ILE A 188 -11.63 -13.00 -0.22
N ARG A 189 -12.65 -12.18 0.01
CA ARG A 189 -13.98 -12.65 0.45
C ARG A 189 -15.07 -11.74 -0.12
N GLU A 190 -16.26 -12.30 -0.32
CA GLU A 190 -17.44 -11.49 -0.60
C GLU A 190 -17.85 -10.68 0.64
N ALA A 191 -18.27 -9.43 0.42
CA ALA A 191 -18.65 -8.47 1.44
C ALA A 191 -20.02 -7.82 1.12
N VAL A 192 -20.91 -8.62 0.53
CA VAL A 192 -22.25 -8.19 0.13
C VAL A 192 -23.24 -8.35 1.28
N ASP A 193 -23.10 -9.42 2.06
CA ASP A 193 -23.88 -9.65 3.28
C ASP A 193 -23.21 -8.94 4.47
N LYS A 194 -23.95 -8.02 5.10
CA LYS A 194 -23.49 -7.28 6.30
C LYS A 194 -23.69 -8.06 7.59
N GLN A 195 -24.51 -9.11 7.59
CA GLN A 195 -24.88 -9.90 8.76
C GLN A 195 -23.97 -11.12 8.91
N ARG A 196 -23.58 -11.74 7.79
CA ARG A 196 -22.62 -12.86 7.75
C ARG A 196 -21.41 -12.51 6.92
N GLU A 197 -20.26 -12.40 7.58
CA GLU A 197 -18.99 -12.31 6.88
C GLU A 197 -18.58 -13.68 6.33
N ALA A 198 -18.31 -13.74 5.03
CA ALA A 198 -17.70 -14.92 4.41
C ALA A 198 -16.27 -15.13 4.93
N LYS A 199 -15.81 -16.39 4.90
CA LYS A 199 -14.42 -16.71 5.23
C LYS A 199 -13.50 -16.23 4.11
N PHE A 200 -12.33 -15.70 4.48
CA PHE A 200 -11.29 -15.37 3.52
C PHE A 200 -10.77 -16.64 2.83
N GLN A 201 -10.59 -16.53 1.52
CA GLN A 201 -9.97 -17.52 0.67
C GLN A 201 -8.70 -16.93 0.07
N LEU A 202 -7.71 -17.77 -0.24
CA LEU A 202 -6.53 -17.32 -0.96
C LEU A 202 -6.79 -17.29 -2.46
N LEU A 203 -6.40 -16.19 -3.09
CA LEU A 203 -6.49 -15.98 -4.52
C LEU A 203 -5.08 -15.78 -5.07
N GLN A 204 -4.75 -16.54 -6.11
CA GLN A 204 -3.57 -16.32 -6.93
C GLN A 204 -3.99 -15.69 -8.25
N VAL A 205 -3.34 -14.59 -8.61
CA VAL A 205 -3.50 -13.92 -9.91
C VAL A 205 -2.15 -13.97 -10.63
N THR A 206 -2.19 -14.48 -11.85
CA THR A 206 -1.06 -14.54 -12.78
C THR A 206 -1.43 -13.79 -14.06
N PRO A 207 -0.50 -13.53 -14.98
CA PRO A 207 -0.82 -12.87 -16.25
C PRO A 207 -1.80 -13.68 -17.13
N GLN A 208 -1.99 -14.97 -16.82
CA GLN A 208 -2.79 -15.89 -17.63
C GLN A 208 -4.12 -16.26 -16.98
N ARG A 209 -4.20 -16.23 -15.64
CA ARG A 209 -5.38 -16.66 -14.90
C ARG A 209 -5.50 -16.11 -13.49
N ALA A 210 -6.73 -16.07 -12.99
CA ALA A 210 -7.06 -15.93 -11.58
C ALA A 210 -7.58 -17.26 -11.02
N THR A 211 -7.16 -17.64 -9.82
CA THR A 211 -7.47 -18.96 -9.25
C THR A 211 -7.58 -18.89 -7.74
N ILE A 212 -8.68 -19.41 -7.19
CA ILE A 212 -8.83 -19.57 -5.74
C ILE A 212 -8.11 -20.85 -5.32
N LEU A 213 -7.21 -20.71 -4.36
CA LEU A 213 -6.34 -21.77 -3.87
C LEU A 213 -7.04 -22.62 -2.81
N LYS A 214 -6.63 -23.89 -2.73
CA LYS A 214 -7.07 -24.81 -1.68
C LYS A 214 -6.46 -24.49 -0.31
N CYS A 215 -5.25 -23.93 -0.30
CA CYS A 215 -4.59 -23.52 0.93
C CYS A 215 -5.26 -22.27 1.54
N MET A 216 -5.04 -22.07 2.84
CA MET A 216 -5.51 -20.89 3.57
C MET A 216 -4.30 -20.08 4.02
N GLU A 217 -4.54 -18.84 4.44
CA GLU A 217 -3.47 -17.97 4.96
C GLU A 217 -2.67 -18.65 6.08
N LEU A 218 -3.35 -19.37 6.98
CA LEU A 218 -2.78 -20.07 8.13
C LEU A 218 -2.20 -21.47 7.83
N SER A 219 -2.21 -21.92 6.58
CA SER A 219 -1.63 -23.22 6.19
C SER A 219 -0.12 -23.27 6.51
N GLN A 220 0.43 -24.43 6.83
CA GLN A 220 1.87 -24.55 7.13
C GLN A 220 2.74 -24.32 5.89
N GLU A 221 2.27 -24.77 4.73
CA GLU A 221 2.95 -24.67 3.45
C GLU A 221 2.06 -24.01 2.41
N PHE A 222 2.69 -23.31 1.48
CA PHE A 222 2.01 -22.71 0.33
C PHE A 222 1.71 -23.77 -0.72
N SER A 223 0.47 -23.82 -1.18
CA SER A 223 0.07 -24.68 -2.30
C SER A 223 -0.68 -23.85 -3.34
N ALA A 224 -0.14 -23.81 -4.56
CA ALA A 224 -0.74 -23.17 -5.72
C ALA A 224 -1.85 -24.03 -6.38
N GLU A 225 -2.30 -25.09 -5.72
CA GLU A 225 -3.37 -25.94 -6.24
C GLU A 225 -4.74 -25.22 -6.17
N PRO A 226 -5.51 -25.23 -7.26
CA PRO A 226 -6.86 -24.70 -7.27
C PRO A 226 -7.79 -25.52 -6.36
N ILE A 227 -8.85 -24.89 -5.86
CA ILE A 227 -9.98 -25.65 -5.29
C ILE A 227 -10.57 -26.57 -6.38
N VAL A 228 -10.93 -27.79 -5.99
CA VAL A 228 -11.49 -28.81 -6.88
C VAL A 228 -12.78 -28.29 -7.53
N GLY A 229 -12.88 -28.43 -8.85
CA GLY A 229 -14.07 -28.06 -9.63
C GLY A 229 -14.09 -26.62 -10.15
N LEU A 230 -13.06 -25.81 -9.89
CA LEU A 230 -12.91 -24.50 -10.53
C LEU A 230 -12.53 -24.65 -12.01
N GLN A 231 -13.23 -23.90 -12.86
CA GLN A 231 -12.88 -23.74 -14.26
C GLN A 231 -11.67 -22.80 -14.42
N PHE A 232 -11.16 -22.72 -15.63
CA PHE A 232 -10.15 -21.74 -15.98
C PHE A 232 -10.77 -20.34 -16.10
N TYR A 233 -10.23 -19.38 -15.35
CA TYR A 233 -10.62 -17.97 -15.43
C TYR A 233 -9.43 -17.11 -15.84
N PRO A 234 -9.50 -16.37 -16.96
CA PRO A 234 -8.39 -15.57 -17.46
C PRO A 234 -8.01 -14.41 -16.52
N ASP A 235 -8.98 -13.88 -15.77
CA ASP A 235 -8.75 -12.80 -14.81
C ASP A 235 -9.75 -12.82 -13.65
N LEU A 236 -9.51 -11.92 -12.69
CA LEU A 236 -10.34 -11.75 -11.50
C LEU A 236 -11.77 -11.30 -11.83
N PHE A 237 -11.96 -10.52 -12.90
CA PHE A 237 -13.29 -10.10 -13.33
C PHE A 237 -14.14 -11.29 -13.80
N THR A 238 -13.58 -12.12 -14.67
CA THR A 238 -14.24 -13.32 -15.21
C THR A 238 -14.50 -14.33 -14.10
N LEU A 239 -13.55 -14.46 -13.16
CA LEU A 239 -13.74 -15.27 -11.96
C LEU A 239 -14.98 -14.82 -11.18
N ASN A 240 -15.16 -13.52 -10.94
CA ASN A 240 -16.38 -13.01 -10.28
C ASN A 240 -17.65 -13.26 -11.10
N MET A 241 -17.59 -13.19 -12.43
CA MET A 241 -18.77 -13.44 -13.28
C MET A 241 -19.31 -14.87 -13.13
N SER A 242 -18.44 -15.86 -12.98
CA SER A 242 -18.86 -17.26 -12.85
C SER A 242 -19.00 -17.73 -11.40
N TYR A 243 -18.03 -17.40 -10.54
CA TYR A 243 -17.96 -17.91 -9.17
C TYR A 243 -18.69 -17.02 -8.16
N GLY A 244 -18.76 -15.71 -8.41
CA GLY A 244 -19.37 -14.76 -7.48
C GLY A 244 -20.89 -14.97 -7.30
N SER A 245 -21.42 -14.56 -6.16
CA SER A 245 -22.86 -14.55 -5.93
C SER A 245 -23.60 -13.59 -6.88
N VAL A 246 -24.91 -13.80 -7.04
CA VAL A 246 -25.76 -12.90 -7.85
C VAL A 246 -25.67 -11.46 -7.34
N ASP A 247 -25.63 -11.28 -6.01
CA ASP A 247 -25.55 -9.97 -5.38
C ASP A 247 -24.15 -9.34 -5.54
N ALA A 248 -23.07 -10.13 -5.50
CA ALA A 248 -21.72 -9.66 -5.78
C ALA A 248 -21.59 -9.14 -7.21
N ARG A 249 -22.13 -9.88 -8.19
CA ARG A 249 -22.19 -9.44 -9.59
C ARG A 249 -22.99 -8.16 -9.75
N ARG A 250 -24.22 -8.12 -9.21
CA ARG A 250 -25.10 -6.94 -9.30
C ARG A 250 -24.45 -5.71 -8.68
N THR A 251 -23.81 -5.87 -7.52
CA THR A 251 -23.10 -4.77 -6.84
C THR A 251 -21.92 -4.27 -7.66
N SER A 252 -21.16 -5.17 -8.28
CA SER A 252 -20.04 -4.82 -9.16
C SER A 252 -20.51 -4.04 -10.40
N PHE A 253 -21.62 -4.44 -11.04
CA PHE A 253 -22.16 -3.71 -12.19
C PHE A 253 -22.81 -2.36 -11.84
N ASN A 254 -23.28 -2.19 -10.61
CA ASN A 254 -23.78 -0.91 -10.11
C ASN A 254 -22.66 0.08 -9.72
N MET A 255 -21.41 -0.35 -9.84
CA MET A 255 -20.26 0.46 -9.47
C MET A 255 -20.12 1.69 -10.39
N LYS A 256 -19.95 2.86 -9.79
CA LYS A 256 -19.79 4.10 -10.56
C LYS A 256 -18.37 4.17 -11.12
N TYR A 257 -18.23 4.38 -12.42
CA TYR A 257 -16.94 4.52 -13.11
C TYR A 257 -15.96 5.46 -12.38
N ARG A 258 -16.42 6.63 -11.91
CA ARG A 258 -15.57 7.58 -11.17
C ARG A 258 -14.91 6.97 -9.93
N LEU A 259 -15.65 6.12 -9.20
CA LEU A 259 -15.13 5.45 -8.02
C LEU A 259 -14.15 4.33 -8.38
N VAL A 260 -14.42 3.60 -9.47
CA VAL A 260 -13.47 2.61 -10.01
C VAL A 260 -12.14 3.26 -10.34
N GLU A 261 -12.14 4.34 -11.12
CA GLU A 261 -10.92 5.08 -11.45
C GLU A 261 -10.21 5.60 -10.20
N THR A 262 -10.96 6.11 -9.23
CA THR A 262 -10.37 6.66 -7.99
C THR A 262 -9.64 5.60 -7.18
N VAL A 263 -10.26 4.41 -7.04
CA VAL A 263 -9.67 3.27 -6.33
C VAL A 263 -8.47 2.73 -7.12
N PHE A 264 -8.62 2.59 -8.44
CA PHE A 264 -7.55 2.13 -9.32
C PHE A 264 -6.31 3.04 -9.25
N ASP A 265 -6.49 4.35 -9.43
CA ASP A 265 -5.40 5.33 -9.37
C ASP A 265 -4.69 5.27 -8.01
N LEU A 266 -5.44 5.15 -6.92
CA LEU A 266 -4.84 5.04 -5.58
C LEU A 266 -4.02 3.75 -5.42
N LEU A 267 -4.54 2.61 -5.88
CA LEU A 267 -3.83 1.33 -5.82
C LEU A 267 -2.57 1.34 -6.69
N GLN A 268 -2.62 1.97 -7.87
CA GLN A 268 -1.46 2.09 -8.76
C GLN A 268 -0.32 2.91 -8.14
N GLU A 269 -0.66 3.92 -7.32
CA GLU A 269 0.31 4.77 -6.65
C GLU A 269 0.87 4.13 -5.37
N LEU A 270 0.03 3.39 -4.63
CA LEU A 270 0.49 2.65 -3.45
C LEU A 270 1.32 1.40 -3.81
N LYS A 271 1.04 0.79 -4.98
CA LYS A 271 1.64 -0.47 -5.45
C LYS A 271 1.62 -1.58 -4.39
N VAL A 272 0.47 -1.74 -3.73
CA VAL A 272 0.30 -2.66 -2.59
C VAL A 272 0.74 -4.08 -2.89
N CYS A 273 0.55 -4.61 -4.10
CA CYS A 273 0.96 -5.98 -4.47
C CYS A 273 2.48 -6.15 -4.68
N SER A 274 3.22 -5.08 -4.98
CA SER A 274 4.67 -5.13 -5.23
C SER A 274 5.50 -4.92 -3.96
N TYR A 275 4.97 -4.12 -3.03
CA TYR A 275 5.67 -3.72 -1.80
C TYR A 275 5.08 -4.39 -0.55
N SER A 276 4.39 -5.54 -0.68
CA SER A 276 3.80 -6.30 0.44
C SER A 276 3.99 -7.81 0.32
#